data_AF-A0A1V3WNC4-F1
#
_entry.id   AF-A0A1V3WNC4-F1
#
_cell.length_a   1.000
_cell.length_b   1.000
_cell.length_c   1.000
_cell.angle_alpha   90.00
_cell.angle_beta   90.00
_cell.angle_gamma   90.00
#
_symmetry.space_group_name_H-M   'P 1'
#
loop_
_entity.id
_entity.type
_entity.pdbx_description
1 polymer ?
#
loop_
_entity_poly.entity_id
_entity_poly.type
_entity_poly.pdbx_seq_one_letter_code
_entity_poly.pdbx_strand_id
1 'polypeptide(L)'
;MLAAVTPYVTWLCATAARAEQAGMQARAAAAAYETAFAMTVPPPLIAANRVRLMVLVATNFFGQNTPLIASTEAEYAEFWAQDATAMYAYASSSATASVLTPFTAPPNTTSPGGLAEQGLSVGKAAAQQGLSALKRPWFPIIPTQDWNALINTWG
;
A
#
# COMPACT_ATOMS: atom_id res chain seq x y z
N MET A 1 -11.07 -21.45 11.76
CA MET A 1 -10.47 -20.16 12.16
C MET A 1 -9.19 -19.84 11.38
N LEU A 2 -8.16 -20.69 11.40
CA LEU A 2 -6.91 -20.46 10.63
C LEU A 2 -7.13 -20.24 9.12
N ALA A 3 -7.94 -21.09 8.47
CA ALA A 3 -8.24 -20.94 7.04
C ALA A 3 -8.89 -19.59 6.66
N ALA A 4 -9.59 -18.94 7.61
CA ALA A 4 -10.24 -17.66 7.39
C ALA A 4 -9.28 -16.46 7.52
N VAL A 5 -8.19 -16.59 8.26
CA VAL A 5 -7.19 -15.52 8.46
C VAL A 5 -6.03 -15.58 7.46
N THR A 6 -5.76 -16.74 6.86
CA THR A 6 -4.65 -16.94 5.91
C THR A 6 -4.61 -15.87 4.80
N PRO A 7 -5.71 -15.53 4.09
CA PRO A 7 -5.68 -14.52 3.03
C PRO A 7 -5.26 -13.14 3.53
N TYR A 8 -5.64 -12.78 4.75
CA TYR A 8 -5.29 -11.50 5.37
C TYR A 8 -3.81 -11.44 5.73
N VAL A 9 -3.24 -12.53 6.28
CA VAL A 9 -1.80 -12.61 6.56
C VAL A 9 -0.98 -12.52 5.25
N THR A 10 -1.41 -13.22 4.19
CA THR A 10 -0.77 -13.12 2.87
C THR A 10 -0.83 -11.69 2.33
N TRP A 11 -1.98 -11.01 2.45
CA TRP A 11 -2.12 -9.61 2.08
C TRP A 11 -1.22 -8.68 2.90
N LEU A 12 -1.10 -8.91 4.21
CA LEU A 12 -0.21 -8.12 5.09
C LEU A 12 1.25 -8.25 4.66
N CYS A 13 1.74 -9.47 4.40
CA CYS A 13 3.10 -9.69 3.92
C CYS A 13 3.35 -8.99 2.57
N ALA A 14 2.41 -9.09 1.63
CA ALA A 14 2.51 -8.40 0.35
C ALA A 14 2.50 -6.87 0.51
N THR A 15 1.70 -6.36 1.44
CA THR A 15 1.60 -4.92 1.75
C THR A 15 2.89 -4.40 2.39
N ALA A 16 3.50 -5.17 3.30
CA ALA A 16 4.79 -4.83 3.89
C ALA A 16 5.89 -4.72 2.82
N ALA A 17 5.99 -5.71 1.93
CA ALA A 17 6.94 -5.67 0.82
C ALA A 17 6.72 -4.46 -0.12
N ARG A 18 5.45 -4.10 -0.39
CA ARG A 18 5.13 -2.89 -1.18
C ARG A 18 5.53 -1.60 -0.45
N ALA A 19 5.35 -1.54 0.87
CA ALA A 19 5.76 -0.39 1.67
C ALA A 19 7.29 -0.22 1.68
N GLU A 20 8.04 -1.31 1.78
CA GLU A 20 9.50 -1.29 1.65
C GLU A 20 9.93 -0.76 0.27
N GLN A 21 9.31 -1.24 -0.81
CA GLN A 21 9.56 -0.75 -2.16
C GLN A 21 9.27 0.75 -2.29
N ALA A 22 8.14 1.21 -1.77
CA ALA A 22 7.80 2.64 -1.78
C ALA A 22 8.82 3.47 -0.98
N GLY A 23 9.31 2.96 0.15
CA GLY A 23 10.39 3.60 0.92
C GLY A 23 11.69 3.72 0.14
N MET A 24 12.07 2.69 -0.64
CA MET A 24 13.24 2.76 -1.53
C MET A 24 13.04 3.80 -2.62
N GLN A 25 11.86 3.87 -3.23
CA GLN A 25 11.52 4.84 -4.27
C GLN A 25 11.54 6.28 -3.74
N ALA A 26 11.06 6.54 -2.52
CA ALA A 26 11.17 7.84 -1.88
C ALA A 26 12.63 8.26 -1.66
N ARG A 27 13.50 7.33 -1.24
CA ARG A 27 14.95 7.59 -1.13
C ARG A 27 15.59 7.88 -2.48
N ALA A 28 15.18 7.17 -3.54
CA ALA A 28 15.67 7.42 -4.89
C ALA A 28 15.26 8.81 -5.40
N ALA A 29 14.03 9.25 -5.11
CA ALA A 29 13.58 10.61 -5.45
C ALA A 29 14.38 11.69 -4.71
N ALA A 30 14.66 11.49 -3.41
CA ALA A 30 15.51 12.40 -2.65
C ALA A 30 16.94 12.45 -3.22
N ALA A 31 17.53 11.30 -3.56
CA ALA A 31 18.85 11.24 -4.18
C ALA A 31 18.90 11.95 -5.55
N ALA A 32 17.81 11.86 -6.34
CA ALA A 32 17.70 12.60 -7.59
C ALA A 32 17.72 14.12 -7.38
N TYR A 33 17.01 14.62 -6.35
CA TYR A 33 17.05 16.03 -5.97
C TYR A 33 18.46 16.47 -5.55
N GLU A 34 19.10 15.74 -4.62
CA GLU A 34 20.44 16.09 -4.12
C GLU A 34 21.48 16.11 -5.25
N THR A 35 21.39 15.17 -6.18
CA THR A 35 22.24 15.13 -7.38
C THR A 35 22.03 16.36 -8.25
N ALA A 36 20.78 16.73 -8.51
CA ALA A 36 20.44 17.91 -9.30
C ALA A 36 20.88 19.21 -8.63
N PHE A 37 20.69 19.31 -7.32
CA PHE A 37 21.13 20.44 -6.51
C PHE A 37 22.65 20.61 -6.56
N ALA A 38 23.40 19.52 -6.41
CA ALA A 38 24.87 19.54 -6.48
C ALA A 38 25.41 19.88 -7.87
N MET A 39 24.69 19.52 -8.94
CA MET A 39 25.08 19.84 -10.32
C MET A 39 24.67 21.24 -10.77
N THR A 40 23.62 21.84 -10.17
CA THR A 40 23.12 23.16 -10.57
C THR A 40 24.16 24.24 -10.25
N VAL A 41 24.38 25.16 -11.19
CA VAL A 41 25.33 26.26 -11.03
C VAL A 41 24.87 27.18 -9.91
N PRO A 42 25.73 27.48 -8.91
CA PRO A 42 25.39 28.41 -7.84
C PRO A 42 24.98 29.80 -8.39
N PRO A 43 23.83 30.37 -7.96
CA PRO A 43 23.38 31.68 -8.43
C PRO A 43 24.40 32.82 -8.31
N PRO A 44 25.26 32.88 -7.26
CA PRO A 44 26.31 33.89 -7.19
C PRO A 44 27.34 33.82 -8.33
N LEU A 45 27.63 32.64 -8.89
CA LEU A 45 28.55 32.51 -10.03
C LEU A 45 27.94 33.09 -11.29
N ILE A 46 26.64 32.83 -11.51
CA ILE A 46 25.89 33.42 -12.61
C ILE A 46 25.89 34.95 -12.49
N ALA A 47 25.58 35.48 -11.30
CA ALA A 47 25.59 36.92 -11.04
C ALA A 47 26.97 37.55 -11.29
N ALA A 48 28.06 36.90 -10.85
CA ALA A 48 29.42 37.36 -11.08
C ALA A 48 29.75 37.44 -12.59
N ASN A 49 29.37 36.44 -13.37
CA ASN A 49 29.53 36.45 -14.82
C ASN A 49 28.73 37.60 -15.47
N ARG A 50 27.47 37.81 -15.07
CA ARG A 50 26.65 38.92 -15.60
C ARG A 50 27.22 40.30 -15.24
N VAL A 51 27.76 40.47 -14.03
CA VAL A 51 28.45 41.71 -13.62
C VAL A 51 29.72 41.92 -14.43
N ARG A 52 30.54 40.88 -14.62
CA ARG A 52 31.75 40.94 -15.45
C ARG A 52 31.43 41.37 -16.87
N LEU A 53 30.39 40.79 -17.48
CA LEU A 53 29.91 41.16 -18.81
C LEU A 53 29.57 42.65 -18.89
N MET A 54 28.78 43.17 -17.94
CA MET A 54 28.42 44.59 -17.90
C MET A 54 29.65 45.51 -17.84
N VAL A 55 30.65 45.16 -17.03
CA VAL A 55 31.91 45.92 -16.94
C VAL A 55 32.70 45.88 -18.25
N LEU A 56 32.82 44.70 -18.87
CA LEU A 56 33.55 44.54 -20.13
C LEU A 56 32.89 45.35 -21.26
N VAL A 57 31.56 45.33 -21.34
CA VAL A 57 30.78 46.13 -22.31
C VAL A 57 30.95 47.62 -22.05
N ALA A 58 30.80 48.07 -20.79
CA ALA A 58 30.91 49.47 -20.42
C ALA A 58 32.31 50.06 -20.70
N THR A 59 33.35 49.23 -20.71
CA THR A 59 34.74 49.62 -20.96
C THR A 59 35.22 49.34 -22.39
N ASN A 60 34.35 48.86 -23.29
CA ASN A 60 34.72 48.45 -24.65
C ASN A 60 34.81 49.61 -25.66
N PHE A 61 35.37 50.77 -25.27
CA PHE A 61 35.37 51.98 -26.10
C PHE A 61 36.06 51.81 -27.46
N PHE A 62 37.11 50.99 -27.51
CA PHE A 62 37.91 50.73 -28.71
C PHE A 62 37.71 49.32 -29.27
N GLY A 63 36.73 48.57 -28.79
CA GLY A 63 36.48 47.19 -29.26
C GLY A 63 37.46 46.14 -28.76
N GLN A 64 38.47 46.50 -27.96
CA GLN A 64 39.52 45.58 -27.48
C GLN A 64 38.98 44.48 -26.55
N ASN A 65 37.88 44.73 -25.84
CA ASN A 65 37.27 43.75 -24.94
C ASN A 65 36.36 42.76 -25.67
N THR A 66 36.15 42.89 -26.97
CA THR A 66 35.22 42.03 -27.73
C THR A 66 35.53 40.52 -27.57
N PRO A 67 36.79 40.06 -27.61
CA PRO A 67 37.10 38.65 -27.35
C PRO A 67 36.77 38.21 -25.91
N LEU A 68 36.94 39.09 -24.92
CA LEU A 68 36.61 38.80 -23.52
C LEU A 68 35.10 38.79 -23.25
N ILE A 69 34.34 39.62 -23.97
CA ILE A 69 32.87 39.60 -23.96
C ILE A 69 32.39 38.26 -24.51
N ALA A 70 32.93 37.83 -25.66
CA ALA A 70 32.57 36.57 -26.28
C ALA A 70 32.87 35.37 -25.38
N SER A 71 34.02 35.35 -24.70
CA SER A 71 34.33 34.28 -23.73
C SER A 71 33.45 34.31 -22.49
N THR A 72 33.06 35.50 -22.01
CA THR A 72 32.14 35.64 -20.86
C THR A 72 30.72 35.15 -21.21
N GLU A 73 30.22 35.44 -22.42
CA GLU A 73 28.94 34.91 -22.89
C GLU A 73 28.99 33.40 -23.15
N ALA A 74 30.13 32.88 -23.62
CA ALA A 74 30.34 31.43 -23.78
C ALA A 74 30.29 30.70 -22.43
N GLU A 75 30.96 31.24 -21.40
CA GLU A 75 30.89 30.72 -20.01
C GLU A 75 29.43 30.71 -19.50
N TYR A 76 28.65 31.75 -19.79
CA TYR A 76 27.23 31.77 -19.42
C TYR A 76 26.41 30.70 -20.15
N ALA A 77 26.72 30.44 -21.43
CA ALA A 77 26.09 29.35 -22.19
C ALA A 77 26.46 27.97 -21.62
N GLU A 78 27.67 27.79 -21.11
CA GLU A 78 28.08 26.58 -20.38
C GLU A 78 27.28 26.41 -19.08
N PHE A 79 27.07 27.48 -18.30
CA PHE A 79 26.21 27.43 -17.12
C PHE A 79 24.78 27.00 -17.48
N TRP A 80 24.22 27.57 -18.56
CA TRP A 80 22.89 27.21 -19.02
C TRP A 80 22.79 25.75 -19.45
N ALA A 81 23.78 25.25 -20.19
CA ALA A 81 23.84 23.85 -20.61
C ALA A 81 23.97 22.88 -19.41
N GLN A 82 24.75 23.25 -18.39
CA GLN A 82 24.90 22.48 -17.16
C GLN A 82 23.58 22.41 -16.38
N ASP A 83 22.90 23.54 -16.18
CA ASP A 83 21.62 23.57 -15.47
C ASP A 83 20.52 22.82 -16.22
N ALA A 84 20.49 22.92 -17.55
CA ALA A 84 19.59 22.14 -18.39
C ALA A 84 19.85 20.62 -18.22
N THR A 85 21.12 20.22 -18.24
CA THR A 85 21.52 18.82 -18.02
C THR A 85 21.11 18.34 -16.63
N ALA A 86 21.30 19.17 -15.60
CA ALA A 86 20.91 18.85 -14.23
C ALA A 86 19.40 18.62 -14.11
N MET A 87 18.59 19.50 -14.71
CA MET A 87 17.13 19.39 -14.64
C MET A 87 16.56 18.25 -15.49
N TYR A 88 17.15 17.95 -16.65
CA TYR A 88 16.74 16.77 -17.43
C TYR A 88 17.07 15.46 -16.73
N ALA A 89 18.24 15.36 -16.10
CA ALA A 89 18.59 14.21 -15.27
C ALA A 89 17.62 14.07 -14.09
N TYR A 90 17.34 15.17 -13.39
CA TYR A 90 16.36 15.19 -12.29
C TYR A 90 14.98 14.71 -12.74
N ALA A 91 14.47 15.22 -13.86
CA ALA A 91 13.16 14.84 -14.39
C ALA A 91 13.10 13.35 -14.71
N SER A 92 14.11 12.82 -15.39
CA SER A 92 14.20 11.39 -15.75
C SER A 92 14.26 10.48 -14.52
N SER A 93 15.15 10.79 -13.57
CA SER A 93 15.30 10.02 -12.33
C SER A 93 14.05 10.11 -11.46
N SER A 94 13.44 11.29 -11.33
CA SER A 94 12.22 11.49 -10.55
C SER A 94 11.01 10.78 -11.17
N ALA A 95 10.89 10.77 -12.50
CA ALA A 95 9.85 10.02 -13.19
C ALA A 95 9.94 8.52 -12.88
N THR A 96 11.15 7.97 -12.89
CA THR A 96 11.40 6.55 -12.55
C THR A 96 11.13 6.27 -11.08
N ALA A 97 11.59 7.14 -10.18
CA ALA A 97 11.37 7.00 -8.74
C ALA A 97 9.90 7.13 -8.35
N SER A 98 9.08 7.82 -9.14
CA SER A 98 7.64 8.01 -8.85
C SER A 98 6.77 6.83 -9.28
N VAL A 99 7.34 5.79 -9.90
CA VAL A 99 6.60 4.57 -10.25
C VAL A 99 6.39 3.72 -9.00
N LEU A 100 5.16 3.72 -8.49
CA LEU A 100 4.75 2.99 -7.28
C LEU A 100 3.64 1.97 -7.62
N THR A 101 3.76 0.77 -7.05
CA THR A 101 2.71 -0.25 -7.13
C THR A 101 1.56 0.13 -6.21
N PRO A 102 0.31 0.20 -6.71
CA PRO A 102 -0.84 0.52 -5.86
C PRO A 102 -1.04 -0.48 -4.72
N PHE A 103 -1.50 0.03 -3.58
CA PHE A 103 -1.97 -0.80 -2.48
C PHE A 103 -3.35 -1.38 -2.81
N THR A 104 -3.57 -2.63 -2.40
CA THR A 104 -4.86 -3.31 -2.56
C THR A 104 -5.57 -3.37 -1.22
N ALA A 105 -6.90 -3.34 -1.21
CA ALA A 105 -7.66 -3.50 0.03
C ALA A 105 -7.44 -4.89 0.66
N PRO A 106 -7.51 -5.02 1.99
CA PRO A 106 -7.42 -6.31 2.66
C PRO A 106 -8.61 -7.22 2.27
N PRO A 107 -8.40 -8.54 2.15
CA PRO A 107 -9.48 -9.48 1.96
C PRO A 107 -10.33 -9.62 3.22
N ASN A 108 -11.62 -9.89 3.06
CA ASN A 108 -12.52 -10.19 4.17
C ASN A 108 -12.11 -11.51 4.85
N THR A 109 -12.05 -11.52 6.19
CA THR A 109 -11.76 -12.72 7.00
C THR A 109 -13.01 -13.39 7.54
N THR A 110 -14.19 -12.82 7.28
CA THR A 110 -15.50 -13.31 7.71
C THR A 110 -16.40 -13.57 6.50
N SER A 111 -17.13 -14.69 6.50
CA SER A 111 -18.18 -14.95 5.50
C SER A 111 -19.37 -14.00 5.77
N PRO A 112 -19.81 -13.21 4.77
CA PRO A 112 -21.02 -12.38 4.89
C PRO A 112 -22.28 -13.20 5.28
N GLY A 113 -22.32 -14.49 4.93
CA GLY A 113 -23.41 -15.41 5.23
C GLY A 113 -23.21 -16.27 6.49
N GLY A 114 -22.08 -16.12 7.20
CA GLY A 114 -21.73 -17.01 8.31
C GLY A 114 -22.77 -17.05 9.43
N LEU A 115 -23.44 -15.93 9.70
CA LEU A 115 -24.54 -15.85 10.66
C LEU A 115 -25.80 -16.60 10.18
N ALA A 116 -26.09 -16.54 8.88
CA ALA A 116 -27.23 -17.25 8.29
C ALA A 116 -26.99 -18.77 8.27
N GLU A 117 -25.78 -19.19 7.90
CA GLU A 117 -25.37 -20.61 7.95
C GLU A 117 -25.36 -21.15 9.38
N GLN A 118 -24.92 -20.33 10.35
CA GLN A 118 -24.99 -20.67 11.76
C GLN A 118 -26.45 -20.82 12.22
N GLY A 119 -27.34 -19.91 11.84
CA GLY A 119 -28.78 -20.02 12.10
C GLY A 119 -29.40 -21.30 11.53
N LEU A 120 -29.05 -21.67 10.29
CA LEU A 120 -29.51 -22.91 9.66
C LEU A 120 -28.99 -24.16 10.39
N SER A 121 -27.73 -24.15 10.86
CA SER A 121 -27.16 -25.26 11.63
C SER A 121 -27.84 -25.45 12.99
N VAL A 122 -28.14 -24.36 13.71
CA VAL A 122 -28.88 -24.38 14.97
C VAL A 122 -30.31 -24.90 14.76
N GLY A 123 -30.98 -24.44 13.69
CA GLY A 123 -32.31 -24.92 13.32
C GLY A 123 -32.35 -26.42 13.02
N LYS A 124 -31.34 -26.94 12.29
CA LYS A 124 -31.19 -28.39 12.04
C LYS A 124 -30.96 -29.17 13.34
N ALA A 125 -30.14 -28.67 14.26
CA ALA A 125 -29.87 -29.33 15.54
C ALA A 125 -31.12 -29.40 16.43
N ALA A 126 -31.91 -28.32 16.49
CA ALA A 126 -33.18 -28.28 17.22
C ALA A 126 -34.21 -29.28 16.65
N ALA A 127 -34.33 -29.36 15.32
CA ALA A 127 -35.21 -30.32 14.65
C ALA A 127 -34.80 -31.77 14.94
N GLN A 128 -33.49 -32.08 14.93
CA GLN A 128 -32.95 -33.40 15.25
C GLN A 128 -33.26 -33.82 16.70
N GLN A 129 -33.19 -32.88 17.66
CA GLN A 129 -33.58 -33.14 19.06
C GLN A 129 -35.08 -33.41 19.20
N GLY A 130 -35.93 -32.63 18.52
CA GLY A 130 -37.38 -32.84 18.53
C GLY A 130 -37.79 -34.22 17.97
N LEU A 131 -37.17 -34.63 16.86
CA LEU A 131 -37.34 -35.97 16.28
C LEU A 131 -36.87 -37.08 17.23
N SER A 132 -35.78 -36.86 17.96
CA SER A 132 -35.28 -37.82 18.96
C SER A 132 -36.20 -37.92 20.19
N ALA A 133 -36.86 -36.83 20.57
CA ALA A 133 -37.85 -36.81 21.65
C ALA A 133 -39.14 -37.55 21.27
N LEU A 134 -39.57 -37.45 20.01
CA LEU A 134 -40.70 -38.21 19.46
C LEU A 134 -40.40 -39.72 19.32
N LYS A 135 -39.12 -40.09 19.25
CA LYS A 135 -38.68 -41.50 19.17
C LYS A 135 -38.59 -42.18 20.55
N ARG A 136 -38.86 -41.47 21.66
CA ARG A 136 -39.09 -42.13 22.95
C ARG A 136 -40.38 -42.95 22.83
N PRO A 137 -40.36 -44.27 23.06
CA PRO A 137 -41.54 -45.08 22.95
C PRO A 137 -42.64 -44.51 23.85
N TRP A 138 -43.74 -44.13 23.24
CA TRP A 138 -44.97 -43.71 23.90
C TRP A 138 -45.48 -44.93 24.67
N PHE A 139 -45.24 -44.97 25.98
CA PHE A 139 -45.97 -45.87 26.87
C PHE A 139 -47.25 -45.15 27.30
N PRO A 140 -48.44 -45.53 26.80
CA PRO A 140 -49.68 -45.00 27.34
C PRO A 140 -49.90 -45.59 28.75
N ILE A 141 -50.03 -44.71 29.75
CA ILE A 141 -50.52 -45.08 31.08
C ILE A 141 -52.02 -45.33 30.96
N ILE A 142 -52.45 -46.59 31.04
CA ILE A 142 -53.88 -46.93 31.21
C ILE A 142 -54.10 -47.22 32.71
N PRO A 143 -55.00 -46.48 33.39
CA PRO A 143 -55.34 -46.76 34.78
C PRO A 143 -56.53 -47.72 34.85
N THR A 144 -56.30 -49.01 35.13
CA THR A 144 -57.18 -49.88 35.94
C THR A 144 -56.54 -51.26 36.15
N GLN A 145 -56.07 -51.49 37.39
CA GLN A 145 -56.03 -52.74 38.18
C GLN A 145 -55.63 -54.10 37.55
N ASP A 146 -54.41 -54.53 37.93
CA ASP A 146 -54.04 -55.78 38.62
C ASP A 146 -54.74 -57.11 38.33
N TRP A 147 -54.02 -58.03 37.65
CA TRP A 147 -54.29 -59.48 37.67
C TRP A 147 -53.22 -60.31 38.40
N ASN A 148 -51.98 -59.81 38.55
CA ASN A 148 -50.88 -60.58 39.15
C ASN A 148 -50.91 -60.68 40.69
N ALA A 149 -51.82 -59.97 41.36
CA ALA A 149 -52.01 -60.07 42.80
C ALA A 149 -52.88 -61.29 43.24
N LEU A 150 -53.54 -61.99 42.30
CA LEU A 150 -54.43 -63.12 42.58
C LEU A 150 -53.79 -64.52 42.36
N ILE A 151 -52.51 -64.60 41.98
CA ILE A 151 -51.81 -65.89 41.78
C ILE A 151 -51.35 -66.52 43.12
N ASN A 152 -51.46 -65.80 44.26
CA ASN A 152 -50.97 -66.27 45.56
C ASN A 152 -52.04 -66.89 46.48
N THR A 153 -53.11 -67.48 45.92
CA THR A 153 -54.05 -68.29 46.73
C THR A 153 -54.15 -69.70 46.15
N TRP A 154 -53.58 -70.66 46.91
CA TRP A 154 -53.72 -72.13 46.84
C TRP A 154 -52.73 -72.93 45.97
N GLY A 155 -51.65 -73.42 46.60
CA GLY A 155 -50.99 -74.70 46.27
C GLY A 155 -49.68 -74.62 45.48
#